data_AF-A0A971P7S1-F1
#
_entry.id   AF-A0A971P7S1-F1
#
_cell.length_a   1.000
_cell.length_b   1.000
_cell.length_c   1.000
_cell.angle_alpha   90.00
_cell.angle_beta   90.00
_cell.angle_gamma   90.00
#
_symmetry.space_group_name_H-M   'P 1'
#
loop_
_entity.id
_entity.type
_entity.pdbx_description
1 polymer ?
#
loop_
_entity_poly.entity_id
_entity_poly.type
_entity_poly.pdbx_seq_one_letter_code
_entity_poly.pdbx_strand_id
1 'polypeptide(L)'
;MTENTINKIVSSAVIIGMAFSVAACSKEDDNRPETSLTTSSTSTTMITIETVPETTLFVFREPIEENDQEVTWQETELQSELPKYVKINSDYLRVRKGPGTEYDQVAALTKNMLVIVVAKTQNNWYKLDSGYYVSGEYLSDTKI
;
A
#
# COMPACT_ATOMS: atom_id res chain seq x y z
N MET A 1 -39.17 15.92 3.95
CA MET A 1 -39.57 14.81 4.83
C MET A 1 -39.23 13.51 4.10
N THR A 2 -38.13 12.88 4.49
CA THR A 2 -37.98 11.42 4.61
C THR A 2 -36.61 11.15 5.22
N GLU A 3 -36.64 10.42 6.33
CA GLU A 3 -35.56 10.19 7.28
C GLU A 3 -34.47 9.26 6.75
N ASN A 4 -33.21 9.64 6.97
CA ASN A 4 -32.08 8.72 6.91
C ASN A 4 -32.09 7.86 8.17
N THR A 5 -32.46 6.58 8.04
CA THR A 5 -32.47 5.62 9.14
C THR A 5 -31.06 5.10 9.40
N ILE A 6 -30.51 5.52 10.53
CA ILE A 6 -29.23 5.14 11.12
C ILE A 6 -29.34 3.72 11.67
N ASN A 7 -28.60 2.75 11.13
CA ASN A 7 -28.42 1.44 11.75
C ASN A 7 -26.94 1.18 12.08
N LYS A 8 -26.56 1.60 13.29
CA LYS A 8 -25.36 1.16 14.01
C LYS A 8 -25.62 -0.23 14.57
N ILE A 9 -24.87 -1.26 14.17
CA ILE A 9 -24.80 -2.52 14.91
C ILE A 9 -23.34 -2.90 15.11
N VAL A 10 -22.82 -2.51 16.26
CA VAL A 10 -21.60 -3.06 16.87
C VAL A 10 -22.01 -4.39 17.53
N SER A 11 -21.45 -5.51 17.10
CA SER A 11 -21.57 -6.83 17.74
C SER A 11 -20.19 -7.50 17.69
N SER A 12 -19.43 -7.46 18.79
CA SER A 12 -19.40 -8.45 19.89
C SER A 12 -18.60 -9.71 19.53
N ALA A 13 -17.51 -9.86 20.29
CA ALA A 13 -16.41 -10.81 20.17
C ALA A 13 -16.77 -12.30 20.24
N VAL A 14 -15.96 -13.15 19.59
CA VAL A 14 -15.62 -14.51 20.05
C VAL A 14 -14.16 -14.82 19.68
N ILE A 15 -13.31 -14.96 20.69
CA ILE A 15 -11.94 -15.48 20.61
C ILE A 15 -12.00 -16.99 20.77
N ILE A 16 -11.52 -17.76 19.80
CA ILE A 16 -11.15 -19.16 20.00
C ILE A 16 -9.77 -19.37 19.40
N GLY A 17 -8.77 -19.45 20.29
CA GLY A 17 -7.43 -19.89 19.93
C GLY A 17 -7.39 -21.41 19.74
N MET A 18 -6.62 -21.87 18.76
CA MET A 18 -6.20 -23.27 18.65
C MET A 18 -4.76 -23.36 18.14
N ALA A 19 -3.89 -23.75 19.08
CA ALA A 19 -2.65 -24.54 19.03
C ALA A 19 -1.72 -24.56 17.78
N PHE A 20 -0.47 -24.16 18.05
CA PHE A 20 0.82 -24.82 17.74
C PHE A 20 0.89 -25.88 16.63
N SER A 21 1.82 -25.66 15.69
CA SER A 21 2.74 -26.71 15.22
C SER A 21 4.01 -26.08 14.66
N VAL A 22 5.10 -26.23 15.41
CA VAL A 22 6.46 -26.06 14.91
C VAL A 22 6.92 -27.42 14.38
N ALA A 23 7.35 -27.47 13.12
CA ALA A 23 8.09 -28.58 12.53
C ALA A 23 9.36 -27.96 11.91
N ALA A 24 10.50 -28.08 12.59
CA ALA A 24 11.50 -29.14 12.41
C ALA A 24 12.41 -28.88 11.19
N CYS A 25 13.67 -28.54 11.49
CA CYS A 25 14.75 -28.26 10.55
C CYS A 25 15.14 -29.46 9.67
N SER A 26 15.64 -29.17 8.47
CA SER A 26 16.77 -29.88 7.86
C SER A 26 17.71 -28.89 7.15
N LYS A 27 18.99 -29.05 7.49
CA LYS A 27 20.21 -28.32 7.13
C LYS A 27 20.59 -28.51 5.65
N GLU A 28 21.02 -27.43 4.98
CA GLU A 28 22.41 -27.08 4.56
C GLU A 28 22.97 -27.93 3.42
N ASP A 29 23.39 -27.27 2.33
CA ASP A 29 24.71 -27.49 1.75
C ASP A 29 25.20 -26.24 1.00
N ASP A 30 26.48 -25.96 1.25
CA ASP A 30 27.29 -24.78 0.95
C ASP A 30 28.14 -25.05 -0.32
N ASN A 31 28.26 -24.09 -1.24
CA ASN A 31 29.35 -24.00 -2.24
C ASN A 31 29.26 -22.63 -2.94
N ARG A 32 30.01 -21.61 -2.52
CA ARG A 32 31.45 -21.31 -2.67
C ARG A 32 31.67 -20.21 -3.74
N PRO A 33 32.48 -19.16 -3.47
CA PRO A 33 32.43 -17.85 -4.12
C PRO A 33 33.45 -17.71 -5.26
N GLU A 34 33.36 -16.64 -6.06
CA GLU A 34 34.47 -15.69 -6.30
C GLU A 34 33.98 -14.37 -6.96
N THR A 35 34.30 -13.28 -6.26
CA THR A 35 34.63 -11.92 -6.69
C THR A 35 35.06 -11.75 -8.16
N SER A 36 34.56 -10.70 -8.84
CA SER A 36 35.43 -9.65 -9.43
C SER A 36 34.66 -8.58 -10.20
N LEU A 37 35.01 -7.34 -9.88
CA LEU A 37 34.78 -6.12 -10.66
C LEU A 37 35.38 -6.25 -12.07
N THR A 38 34.89 -5.49 -13.05
CA THR A 38 35.72 -4.70 -14.00
C THR A 38 34.84 -3.84 -14.92
N THR A 39 34.82 -2.56 -14.58
CA THR A 39 34.98 -1.34 -15.41
C THR A 39 35.31 -1.52 -16.89
N SER A 40 34.69 -0.72 -17.77
CA SER A 40 35.27 -0.16 -19.01
C SER A 40 34.22 0.74 -19.71
N SER A 41 34.46 1.91 -20.32
CA SER A 41 35.62 2.79 -20.49
C SER A 41 35.13 4.08 -21.20
N THR A 42 35.56 5.24 -20.68
CA THR A 42 36.19 6.38 -21.38
C THR A 42 35.45 7.12 -22.52
N SER A 43 35.24 8.43 -22.33
CA SER A 43 35.86 9.42 -23.24
C SER A 43 36.13 10.77 -22.57
N THR A 44 37.41 11.12 -22.59
CA THR A 44 38.14 12.31 -22.12
C THR A 44 37.74 13.61 -22.82
N THR A 45 37.77 14.74 -22.10
CA THR A 45 38.37 16.01 -22.58
C THR A 45 38.84 16.82 -21.35
N MET A 46 40.02 17.45 -21.48
CA MET A 46 40.87 17.90 -20.37
C MET A 46 40.81 19.42 -20.07
N ILE A 47 41.48 19.78 -18.95
CA ILE A 47 42.19 21.05 -18.65
C ILE A 47 41.41 22.13 -17.88
N THR A 48 41.75 22.34 -16.60
CA THR A 48 42.57 23.46 -16.10
C THR A 48 42.70 23.32 -14.57
N ILE A 49 43.94 23.31 -14.08
CA ILE A 49 44.28 23.29 -12.66
C ILE A 49 44.39 24.74 -12.21
N GLU A 50 43.48 25.21 -11.37
CA GLU A 50 43.76 26.36 -10.52
C GLU A 50 43.29 26.09 -9.09
N THR A 51 44.30 26.11 -8.22
CA THR A 51 44.26 26.69 -6.88
C THR A 51 43.37 26.01 -5.84
N VAL A 52 44.06 25.21 -5.03
CA VAL A 52 43.65 24.78 -3.69
C VAL A 52 43.36 26.01 -2.83
N PRO A 53 42.20 26.03 -2.16
CA PRO A 53 42.29 26.21 -0.72
C PRO A 53 41.45 25.16 0.03
N GLU A 54 42.03 24.72 1.15
CA GLU A 54 41.49 23.93 2.25
C GLU A 54 40.00 23.54 2.16
N THR A 55 39.74 22.23 2.16
CA THR A 55 38.41 21.67 2.41
C THR A 55 38.03 21.93 3.86
N THR A 56 37.50 23.13 4.10
CA THR A 56 36.66 23.42 5.25
C THR A 56 35.50 22.45 5.18
N LEU A 57 35.44 21.51 6.13
CA LEU A 57 34.29 20.63 6.27
C LEU A 57 33.08 21.52 6.55
N PHE A 58 32.20 21.67 5.56
CA PHE A 58 30.90 22.28 5.76
C PHE A 58 30.13 21.38 6.73
N VAL A 59 30.13 21.76 8.01
CA VAL A 59 29.16 21.24 8.97
C VAL A 59 27.82 21.84 8.52
N PHE A 60 27.14 21.08 7.67
CA PHE A 60 25.79 21.36 7.24
C PHE A 60 24.90 21.32 8.49
N ARG A 61 24.66 22.50 9.04
CA ARG A 61 23.68 22.77 10.08
C ARG A 61 22.60 23.64 9.49
N GLU A 62 22.03 23.22 8.36
CA GLU A 62 20.65 23.58 8.12
C GLU A 62 19.83 22.82 9.16
N PRO A 63 18.83 23.44 9.80
CA PRO A 63 17.74 22.66 10.37
C PRO A 63 17.35 21.70 9.26
N ILE A 64 17.40 20.40 9.55
CA ILE A 64 16.60 19.49 8.75
C ILE A 64 15.20 20.11 8.79
N GLU A 65 14.75 20.69 7.68
CA GLU A 65 13.32 20.79 7.46
C GLU A 65 12.90 19.34 7.53
N GLU A 66 12.35 18.99 8.69
CA GLU A 66 11.71 17.74 8.99
C GLU A 66 10.54 17.70 8.02
N ASN A 67 10.85 17.33 6.79
CA ASN A 67 9.90 16.96 5.78
C ASN A 67 9.39 15.59 6.21
N ASP A 68 8.65 15.61 7.32
CA ASP A 68 7.60 14.67 7.63
C ASP A 68 6.62 14.78 6.46
N GLN A 69 6.93 14.05 5.39
CA GLN A 69 5.94 13.69 4.40
C GLN A 69 4.99 12.72 5.10
N GLU A 70 4.10 13.28 5.92
CA GLU A 70 2.90 12.61 6.37
C GLU A 70 2.19 12.14 5.09
N VAL A 71 2.01 10.83 4.95
CA VAL A 71 1.30 10.26 3.80
C VAL A 71 -0.18 10.63 3.94
N THR A 72 -0.54 11.85 3.54
CA THR A 72 -1.91 12.37 3.63
C THR A 72 -2.66 12.02 2.35
N TRP A 73 -3.14 10.78 2.22
CA TRP A 73 -4.12 10.51 1.18
C TRP A 73 -5.45 11.13 1.60
N GLN A 74 -5.91 12.14 0.84
CA GLN A 74 -7.20 12.77 1.11
C GLN A 74 -8.33 11.79 0.77
N GLU A 75 -9.09 11.43 1.79
CA GLU A 75 -10.29 10.61 1.69
C GLU A 75 -11.51 11.55 1.65
N THR A 76 -12.37 11.37 0.66
CA THR A 76 -13.69 11.98 0.60
C THR A 76 -14.69 10.98 1.15
N GLU A 77 -15.16 11.22 2.37
CA GLU A 77 -16.27 10.46 2.94
C GLU A 77 -17.50 10.63 2.05
N LEU A 78 -18.16 9.51 1.73
CA LEU A 78 -19.42 9.55 1.02
C LEU A 78 -20.50 9.88 2.06
N GLN A 79 -21.30 10.90 1.77
CA GLN A 79 -22.43 11.32 2.62
C GLN A 79 -23.46 10.19 2.85
N SER A 80 -23.39 9.11 2.07
CA SER A 80 -24.18 7.90 2.24
C SER A 80 -23.41 6.68 1.78
N GLU A 81 -23.63 5.56 2.45
CA GLU A 81 -23.16 4.24 2.03
C GLU A 81 -23.73 3.87 0.65
N LEU A 82 -22.85 3.57 -0.31
CA LEU A 82 -23.27 3.19 -1.67
C LEU A 82 -23.06 1.69 -1.89
N PRO A 83 -24.13 0.92 -2.17
CA PRO A 83 -23.99 -0.47 -2.59
C PRO A 83 -23.37 -0.53 -4.00
N LYS A 84 -22.33 -1.34 -4.16
CA LYS A 84 -21.65 -1.61 -5.43
C LYS A 84 -21.44 -3.11 -5.62
N TYR A 85 -21.41 -3.56 -6.87
CA TYR A 85 -21.11 -4.92 -7.26
C TYR A 85 -19.67 -5.07 -7.72
N VAL A 86 -19.04 -6.18 -7.35
CA VAL A 86 -17.68 -6.52 -7.81
C VAL A 86 -17.72 -6.94 -9.27
N LYS A 87 -17.07 -6.14 -10.11
CA LYS A 87 -16.90 -6.31 -11.55
C LYS A 87 -15.47 -6.76 -11.87
N ILE A 88 -15.24 -8.07 -11.85
CA ILE A 88 -13.95 -8.68 -12.20
C ILE A 88 -14.10 -9.78 -13.25
N ASN A 89 -13.04 -9.94 -14.05
CA ASN A 89 -12.86 -11.10 -14.94
C ASN A 89 -11.96 -12.18 -14.34
N SER A 90 -11.26 -11.86 -13.25
CA SER A 90 -10.39 -12.77 -12.49
C SER A 90 -11.18 -13.55 -11.43
N ASP A 91 -10.54 -14.52 -10.78
CA ASP A 91 -11.16 -15.32 -9.71
C ASP A 91 -11.59 -14.48 -8.50
N TYR A 92 -10.76 -13.49 -8.12
CA TYR A 92 -11.03 -12.65 -6.96
C TYR A 92 -10.43 -11.23 -7.08
N LEU A 93 -11.07 -10.29 -6.40
CA LEU A 93 -10.63 -8.91 -6.19
C LEU A 93 -9.95 -8.79 -4.83
N ARG A 94 -8.78 -8.16 -4.77
CA ARG A 94 -8.00 -8.00 -3.53
C ARG A 94 -8.48 -6.78 -2.76
N VAL A 95 -8.75 -6.99 -1.48
CA VAL A 95 -9.03 -5.93 -0.50
C VAL A 95 -7.76 -5.66 0.30
N ARG A 96 -7.41 -4.39 0.51
CA ARG A 96 -6.12 -3.97 1.10
C ARG A 96 -6.31 -3.05 2.30
N LYS A 97 -5.26 -2.94 3.14
CA LYS A 97 -5.25 -2.06 4.32
C LYS A 97 -5.29 -0.57 4.00
N GLY A 98 -4.86 -0.18 2.81
CA GLY A 98 -4.78 1.22 2.41
C GLY A 98 -5.06 1.41 0.91
N PRO A 99 -5.20 2.67 0.48
CA PRO A 99 -5.56 3.02 -0.89
C PRO A 99 -4.33 2.94 -1.82
N GLY A 100 -3.90 1.74 -2.15
CA GLY A 100 -2.74 1.51 -3.01
C GLY A 100 -2.34 0.03 -3.10
N THR A 101 -1.44 -0.29 -4.04
CA THR A 101 -0.95 -1.67 -4.24
C THR A 101 0.22 -2.03 -3.33
N GLU A 102 0.85 -1.02 -2.74
CA GLU A 102 1.90 -1.08 -1.73
C GLU A 102 1.43 -1.59 -0.37
N TYR A 103 0.12 -1.48 -0.08
CA TYR A 103 -0.46 -1.96 1.17
C TYR A 103 -0.79 -3.45 1.12
N ASP A 104 -0.64 -4.14 2.25
CA ASP A 104 -0.95 -5.57 2.37
C ASP A 104 -2.40 -5.91 1.97
N GLN A 105 -2.59 -7.08 1.36
CA GLN A 105 -3.89 -7.69 1.14
C GLN A 105 -4.44 -8.26 2.46
N VAL A 106 -5.71 -8.00 2.74
CA VAL A 106 -6.42 -8.51 3.94
C VAL A 106 -7.55 -9.47 3.61
N ALA A 107 -8.16 -9.34 2.42
CA ALA A 107 -9.28 -10.18 2.01
C ALA A 107 -9.38 -10.31 0.49
N ALA A 108 -10.28 -11.17 0.04
CA ALA A 108 -10.58 -11.43 -1.36
C ALA A 108 -12.10 -11.42 -1.58
N LEU A 109 -12.57 -10.67 -2.58
CA LEU A 109 -13.99 -10.61 -2.96
C LEU A 109 -14.19 -11.34 -4.28
N THR A 110 -15.28 -12.09 -4.39
CA THR A 110 -15.65 -12.80 -5.63
C THR A 110 -16.50 -11.93 -6.55
N LYS A 111 -16.57 -12.32 -7.83
CA LYS A 111 -17.41 -11.64 -8.83
C LYS A 111 -18.87 -11.53 -8.35
N ASN A 112 -19.51 -10.41 -8.64
CA ASN A 112 -20.92 -10.11 -8.32
C ASN A 112 -21.24 -10.05 -6.83
N MET A 113 -20.24 -10.04 -5.96
CA MET A 113 -20.44 -9.76 -4.55
C MET A 113 -20.88 -8.30 -4.38
N LEU A 114 -21.88 -8.09 -3.53
CA LEU A 114 -22.31 -6.76 -3.11
C LEU A 114 -21.37 -6.27 -2.02
N VAL A 115 -20.82 -5.07 -2.20
CA VAL A 115 -20.01 -4.38 -1.21
C VAL A 115 -20.59 -3.01 -0.94
N ILE A 116 -20.41 -2.52 0.28
CA ILE A 116 -20.87 -1.20 0.68
C ILE A 116 -19.65 -0.29 0.74
N VAL A 117 -19.67 0.80 -0.02
CA VAL A 117 -18.60 1.80 0.02
C VAL A 117 -19.03 3.01 0.85
N VAL A 118 -18.14 3.45 1.74
CA VAL A 118 -18.39 4.55 2.69
C VAL A 118 -17.55 5.78 2.40
N ALA A 119 -16.45 5.63 1.65
CA ALA A 119 -15.61 6.73 1.25
C ALA A 119 -14.89 6.44 -0.07
N LYS A 120 -14.35 7.48 -0.69
CA LYS A 120 -13.54 7.40 -1.90
C LYS A 120 -12.26 8.21 -1.73
N THR A 121 -11.13 7.68 -2.19
CA THR A 121 -9.87 8.41 -2.26
C THR A 121 -9.65 9.01 -3.65
N GLN A 122 -8.77 10.02 -3.71
CA GLN A 122 -8.40 10.65 -4.99
C GLN A 122 -7.78 9.66 -5.98
N ASN A 123 -7.12 8.61 -5.49
CA ASN A 123 -6.47 7.58 -6.31
C ASN A 123 -7.46 6.50 -6.82
N ASN A 124 -8.75 6.81 -6.83
CA ASN A 124 -9.83 5.92 -7.27
C ASN A 124 -9.94 4.62 -6.44
N TRP A 125 -9.55 4.65 -5.16
CA TRP A 125 -9.87 3.58 -4.21
C TRP A 125 -11.15 3.92 -3.46
N TYR A 126 -11.94 2.90 -3.15
CA TYR A 126 -13.10 3.03 -2.29
C TYR A 126 -12.81 2.34 -0.96
N LYS A 127 -13.22 2.99 0.12
CA LYS A 127 -13.23 2.41 1.45
C LYS A 127 -14.55 1.69 1.65
N LEU A 128 -14.46 0.46 2.14
CA LEU A 128 -15.59 -0.36 2.52
C LEU A 128 -16.06 -0.01 3.93
N ASP A 129 -17.28 -0.41 4.28
CA ASP A 129 -17.82 -0.38 5.64
C ASP A 129 -16.90 -1.09 6.66
N SER A 130 -16.21 -2.14 6.21
CA SER A 130 -15.17 -2.86 6.97
C SER A 130 -13.91 -2.03 7.28
N GLY A 131 -13.78 -0.83 6.72
CA GLY A 131 -12.62 0.06 6.91
C GLY A 131 -11.44 -0.25 5.98
N TYR A 132 -11.55 -1.26 5.11
CA TYR A 132 -10.52 -1.61 4.14
C TYR A 132 -10.78 -0.99 2.76
N TYR A 133 -9.77 -1.03 1.90
CA TYR A 133 -9.80 -0.36 0.61
C TYR A 133 -9.82 -1.35 -0.56
N VAL A 134 -10.56 -0.99 -1.59
CA VAL A 134 -10.66 -1.72 -2.86
C VAL A 134 -10.54 -0.76 -4.04
N SER A 135 -9.94 -1.20 -5.14
CA SER A 135 -9.85 -0.37 -6.35
C SER A 135 -11.24 -0.19 -6.97
N GLY A 136 -11.61 1.05 -7.23
CA GLY A 136 -12.89 1.45 -7.82
C GLY A 136 -13.08 1.06 -9.28
N GLU A 137 -12.00 0.70 -9.97
CA GLU A 137 -12.06 0.20 -11.35
C GLU A 137 -12.83 -1.12 -11.45
N TYR A 138 -12.87 -1.88 -10.36
CA TYR A 138 -13.51 -3.19 -10.27
C TYR A 138 -14.87 -3.15 -9.57
N LEU A 139 -15.47 -1.97 -9.43
CA LEU A 139 -16.81 -1.79 -8.86
C LEU A 139 -17.79 -1.30 -9.92
N SER A 140 -19.03 -1.79 -9.86
CA SER A 140 -20.12 -1.38 -10.75
C SER A 140 -21.42 -1.15 -9.98
N ASP A 141 -22.27 -0.26 -10.47
CA ASP A 141 -23.61 -0.04 -9.92
C ASP A 141 -24.57 -1.20 -10.21
N THR A 142 -24.27 -1.99 -11.25
CA THR A 142 -25.09 -3.12 -11.68
C THR A 142 -24.31 -4.42 -11.58
N LYS A 143 -25.04 -5.51 -11.35
CA LYS A 143 -24.50 -6.88 -11.39
C LYS A 143 -24.10 -7.25 -12.82
N ILE A 144 -22.97 -7.95 -12.98
CA ILE A 144 -22.38 -8.34 -14.29
C ILE A 144 -22.24 -9.87 -14.47
#